data_AF-V7IBH7-F1
#
_entry.id   AF-V7IBH7-F1
#
_cell.length_a   1.000
_cell.length_b   1.000
_cell.length_c   1.000
_cell.angle_alpha   90.00
_cell.angle_beta   90.00
_cell.angle_gamma   90.00
#
_symmetry.space_group_name_H-M   'P 1'
#
loop_
_entity.id
_entity.type
_entity.pdbx_description
1 polymer ?
#
loop_
_entity_poly.entity_id
_entity_poly.type
_entity_poly.pdbx_seq_one_letter_code
_entity_poly.pdbx_strand_id
1 'polypeptide(L)'
;MKTRCPCCGANASLEVLITHDEARSLMVALAGISDELAKAALRYLGLFRPGERDLSWARAAKLLGELVPLIQAGEITRKRQIYPAPREAWIWAFNRVIEARDSGRL
;
A
#
# COMPACT_ATOMS: atom_id res chain seq x y z
N MET A 1 12.74 -6.92 -19.86
CA MET A 1 11.51 -7.75 -19.65
C MET A 1 10.31 -6.83 -19.45
N LYS A 2 9.06 -7.26 -19.70
CA LYS A 2 7.86 -6.40 -19.50
C LYS A 2 7.02 -6.90 -18.32
N THR A 3 6.48 -5.97 -17.55
CA THR A 3 5.53 -6.22 -16.45
C THR A 3 4.20 -5.55 -16.75
N ARG A 4 3.09 -6.19 -16.37
CA ARG A 4 1.74 -5.64 -16.53
C ARG A 4 1.18 -5.21 -15.18
N CYS A 5 0.66 -3.99 -15.10
CA CYS A 5 0.01 -3.47 -13.90
C CYS A 5 -1.30 -4.23 -13.65
N PRO A 6 -1.49 -4.88 -12.49
CA PRO A 6 -2.74 -5.58 -12.18
C PRO A 6 -3.90 -4.62 -11.89
N CYS A 7 -3.63 -3.33 -11.66
CA CYS A 7 -4.65 -2.34 -11.34
C CYS A 7 -5.28 -1.68 -12.58
N CYS A 8 -4.48 -1.36 -13.61
CA CYS A 8 -4.97 -0.66 -14.81
C CYS A 8 -4.58 -1.34 -16.13
N GLY A 9 -3.84 -2.44 -16.10
CA GLY A 9 -3.43 -3.18 -17.30
C GLY A 9 -2.27 -2.57 -18.09
N ALA A 10 -1.70 -1.44 -17.64
CA ALA A 10 -0.57 -0.79 -18.29
C ALA A 10 0.67 -1.72 -18.35
N ASN A 11 1.37 -1.71 -19.48
CA ASN A 11 2.62 -2.45 -19.65
C ASN A 11 3.82 -1.52 -19.46
N ALA A 12 4.76 -1.92 -18.61
CA ALA A 12 6.00 -1.19 -18.38
C ALA A 12 7.22 -2.09 -18.60
N SER A 13 8.32 -1.50 -19.06
CA SER A 13 9.61 -2.18 -19.06
C SER A 13 10.09 -2.32 -17.62
N LEU A 14 10.73 -3.43 -17.27
CA LEU A 14 11.30 -3.63 -15.94
C LEU A 14 12.30 -2.52 -15.57
N GLU A 15 13.04 -2.04 -16.55
CA GLU A 15 14.05 -0.98 -16.43
C GLU A 15 13.42 0.33 -15.91
N VAL A 16 12.19 0.66 -16.34
CA VAL A 16 11.45 1.86 -15.90
C VAL A 16 11.14 1.79 -14.40
N LEU A 17 10.89 0.60 -13.86
CA LEU A 17 10.60 0.42 -12.43
C LEU A 17 11.86 0.56 -11.57
N ILE A 18 13.02 0.17 -12.11
CA ILE A 18 14.30 0.19 -11.40
C ILE A 18 14.89 1.61 -11.42
N THR A 19 14.71 2.38 -12.48
CA THR A 19 15.29 3.73 -12.63
C THR A 19 14.57 4.83 -11.86
N HIS A 20 13.39 4.55 -11.31
CA HIS A 20 12.62 5.56 -10.57
C HIS A 20 13.02 5.56 -9.08
N ASP A 21 13.78 6.56 -8.66
CA ASP A 21 14.38 6.61 -7.32
C ASP A 21 13.32 6.65 -6.20
N GLU A 22 12.24 7.42 -6.38
CA GLU A 22 11.13 7.49 -5.42
C GLU A 22 10.38 6.17 -5.31
N ALA A 23 10.20 5.44 -6.42
CA ALA A 23 9.61 4.11 -6.41
C ALA A 23 10.50 3.13 -5.62
N ARG A 24 11.82 3.24 -5.79
CA ARG A 24 12.79 2.42 -5.05
C ARG A 24 12.74 2.71 -3.55
N SER A 25 12.72 3.99 -3.16
CA SER A 25 12.58 4.40 -1.76
C SER A 25 11.28 3.87 -1.13
N LEU A 26 10.17 3.90 -1.89
CA LEU A 26 8.89 3.31 -1.45
C LEU A 26 9.03 1.79 -1.23
N MET A 27 9.66 1.08 -2.17
CA MET A 27 9.89 -0.36 -2.08
C MET A 27 10.81 -0.73 -0.90
N VAL A 28 11.83 0.08 -0.59
CA VAL A 28 12.68 -0.11 0.59
C VAL A 28 11.89 0.07 1.88
N ALA A 29 11.03 1.08 1.97
CA ALA A 29 10.15 1.28 3.13
C ALA A 29 9.19 0.10 3.34
N LEU A 30 8.74 -0.52 2.25
CA LEU A 30 7.88 -1.71 2.26
C LEU A 30 8.65 -3.00 2.57
N ALA A 31 9.91 -3.13 2.13
CA ALA A 31 10.75 -4.30 2.35
C ALA A 31 11.10 -4.53 3.82
N GLY A 32 10.96 -3.51 4.68
CA GLY A 32 11.04 -3.64 6.14
C GLY A 32 9.85 -4.40 6.77
N ILE A 33 8.89 -4.83 5.95
CA ILE A 33 7.67 -5.51 6.37
C ILE A 33 7.53 -6.78 5.52
N SER A 34 7.11 -7.90 6.10
CA SER A 34 6.98 -9.19 5.40
C SER A 34 6.25 -9.07 4.05
N ASP A 35 6.59 -9.95 3.10
CA ASP A 35 6.11 -9.95 1.72
C ASP A 35 4.57 -9.77 1.57
N GLU A 36 3.77 -10.49 2.35
CA GLU A 36 2.30 -10.42 2.23
C GLU A 36 1.71 -9.07 2.69
N LEU A 37 2.25 -8.47 3.75
CA LEU A 37 1.79 -7.18 4.24
C LEU A 37 2.23 -6.05 3.32
N ALA A 38 3.43 -6.13 2.76
CA ALA A 38 3.90 -5.18 1.75
C ALA A 38 3.00 -5.20 0.49
N LYS A 39 2.62 -6.39 0.01
CA LYS A 39 1.67 -6.56 -1.10
C LYS A 39 0.30 -5.97 -0.80
N ALA A 40 -0.26 -6.27 0.38
CA ALA A 40 -1.56 -5.77 0.81
C ALA A 40 -1.56 -4.23 0.92
N ALA A 41 -0.51 -3.65 1.50
CA ALA A 41 -0.34 -2.20 1.63
C ALA A 41 -0.24 -1.51 0.25
N LEU A 42 0.52 -2.07 -0.69
CA LEU A 42 0.63 -1.55 -2.06
C LEU A 42 -0.73 -1.51 -2.78
N ARG A 43 -1.53 -2.58 -2.65
CA ARG A 43 -2.88 -2.63 -3.23
C ARG A 43 -3.81 -1.60 -2.58
N TYR A 44 -3.69 -1.42 -1.27
CA TYR A 44 -4.43 -0.41 -0.51
C TYR A 44 -4.07 1.02 -0.93
N LEU A 45 -2.78 1.34 -1.14
CA LEU A 45 -2.36 2.64 -1.67
C LEU A 45 -3.00 2.94 -3.04
N GLY A 46 -3.23 1.91 -3.85
CA GLY A 46 -3.94 2.03 -5.13
C GLY A 46 -5.35 2.62 -5.00
N LEU A 47 -6.01 2.53 -3.83
CA LEU A 47 -7.33 3.12 -3.58
C LEU A 47 -7.30 4.65 -3.56
N PHE A 48 -6.15 5.26 -3.33
CA PHE A 48 -6.00 6.71 -3.23
C PHE A 48 -5.67 7.38 -4.58
N ARG A 49 -5.69 6.62 -5.68
CA ARG A 49 -5.56 7.14 -7.04
C ARG A 49 -6.84 7.90 -7.42
N PRO A 50 -6.78 9.19 -7.75
CA PRO A 50 -7.91 9.90 -8.34
C PRO A 50 -8.28 9.26 -9.69
N GLY A 51 -9.57 9.20 -10.06
CA GLY A 51 -10.05 8.40 -11.20
C GLY A 51 -9.23 8.51 -12.48
N GLU A 52 -8.82 9.73 -12.87
CA GLU A 52 -8.06 9.97 -14.10
C GLU A 52 -6.56 10.28 -13.88
N ARG A 53 -6.08 10.31 -12.62
CA ARG A 53 -4.71 10.75 -12.32
C ARG A 53 -3.94 9.71 -11.54
N ASP A 54 -2.63 9.69 -11.77
CA ASP A 54 -1.74 8.86 -10.96
C ASP A 54 -1.64 9.37 -9.52
N LEU A 55 -1.43 8.44 -8.60
CA LEU A 55 -1.06 8.76 -7.22
C LEU A 55 0.36 9.31 -7.23
N SER A 56 0.54 10.57 -6.81
CA SER A 56 1.87 11.16 -6.72
C SER A 56 2.73 10.46 -5.67
N TRP A 57 4.04 10.39 -5.92
CA TRP A 57 5.00 9.80 -4.98
C TRP A 57 4.98 10.49 -3.62
N ALA A 58 4.85 11.81 -3.58
CA ALA A 58 4.71 12.57 -2.34
C ALA A 58 3.48 12.12 -1.53
N ARG A 59 2.35 11.85 -2.20
CA ARG A 59 1.14 11.36 -1.52
C ARG A 59 1.32 9.92 -1.04
N ALA A 60 1.91 9.04 -1.85
CA ALA A 60 2.20 7.67 -1.48
C ALA A 60 3.14 7.59 -0.26
N ALA A 61 4.22 8.39 -0.27
CA ALA A 61 5.18 8.49 0.83
C ALA A 61 4.51 8.99 2.12
N LYS A 62 3.64 10.02 2.02
CA LYS A 62 2.87 10.50 3.18
C LYS A 62 1.97 9.41 3.78
N LEU A 63 1.23 8.68 2.93
CA LEU A 63 0.36 7.59 3.39
C LEU A 63 1.15 6.46 4.07
N LEU A 64 2.29 6.06 3.51
CA LEU A 64 3.15 5.06 4.17
C LEU A 64 3.78 5.59 5.45
N GLY A 65 4.21 6.86 5.49
CA GLY A 65 4.74 7.47 6.70
C GLY A 65 3.74 7.50 7.86
N GLU A 66 2.43 7.55 7.56
CA GLU A 66 1.37 7.42 8.55
C GLU A 66 1.11 5.96 8.96
N LEU A 67 1.17 5.01 8.01
CA LEU A 67 0.84 3.60 8.24
C LEU A 67 1.97 2.79 8.89
N VAL A 68 3.21 2.94 8.42
CA VAL A 68 4.35 2.12 8.84
C VAL A 68 4.59 2.18 10.34
N PRO A 69 4.56 3.36 11.02
CA PRO A 69 4.74 3.42 12.47
C PRO A 69 3.67 2.65 13.24
N LEU A 70 2.40 2.69 12.78
CA LEU A 70 1.30 1.97 13.42
C LEU A 70 1.43 0.44 13.23
N ILE A 71 1.86 0.02 12.03
CA ILE A 71 2.13 -1.39 11.74
C ILE A 71 3.28 -1.90 12.62
N GLN A 72 4.35 -1.13 12.75
CA GLN A 72 5.53 -1.49 13.55
C GLN A 72 5.22 -1.49 15.04
N ALA A 73 4.39 -0.57 15.53
CA ALA A 73 3.95 -0.56 16.92
C ALA A 73 3.12 -1.80 17.28
N GLY A 74 2.43 -2.42 16.31
CA GLY A 74 1.58 -3.58 16.54
C GLY A 74 0.30 -3.24 17.31
N GLU A 75 -0.03 -1.96 17.43
CA GLU A 75 -1.18 -1.43 18.15
C GLU A 75 -1.70 -0.16 17.50
N ILE A 76 -3.01 0.10 17.68
CA ILE A 76 -3.65 1.34 17.23
C ILE A 76 -4.43 1.96 18.38
N THR A 77 -4.39 3.28 18.50
CA THR A 77 -5.22 4.00 19.46
C THR A 77 -6.45 4.59 18.78
N ARG A 78 -7.64 4.23 19.25
CA ARG A 78 -8.90 4.80 18.77
C ARG A 78 -9.81 5.09 19.95
N LYS A 79 -10.37 6.32 20.00
CA LYS A 79 -11.24 6.77 21.12
C LYS A 79 -10.62 6.53 22.51
N ARG A 80 -9.31 6.82 22.66
CA ARG A 80 -8.51 6.60 23.88
C ARG A 80 -8.37 5.13 24.33
N GLN A 81 -8.74 4.17 23.48
CA GLN A 81 -8.50 2.75 23.72
C GLN A 81 -7.42 2.25 22.77
N ILE A 82 -6.50 1.45 23.31
CA ILE A 82 -5.46 0.78 22.54
C ILE A 82 -6.00 -0.58 22.12
N TYR A 83 -5.89 -0.89 20.83
CA TYR A 83 -6.27 -2.17 20.26
C TYR A 83 -5.02 -2.87 19.71
N PRO A 84 -4.86 -4.18 19.95
CA PRO A 84 -3.82 -4.95 19.29
C PRO A 84 -4.07 -4.92 17.79
N ALA A 85 -3.05 -4.49 17.05
CA ALA A 85 -3.04 -4.45 15.59
C ALA A 85 -1.80 -5.20 15.10
N PRO A 86 -1.68 -6.52 15.40
CA PRO A 86 -0.59 -7.33 14.88
C PRO A 86 -0.63 -7.35 13.36
N ARG A 87 0.47 -7.81 12.77
CA ARG A 87 0.65 -7.95 11.32
C ARG A 87 -0.57 -8.56 10.62
N GLU A 88 -1.13 -9.63 11.17
CA GLU A 88 -2.27 -10.36 10.59
C GLU A 88 -3.54 -9.51 10.57
N ALA A 89 -3.75 -8.65 11.57
CA ALA A 89 -4.89 -7.73 11.61
C ALA A 89 -4.79 -6.68 10.49
N TRP A 90 -3.59 -6.19 10.19
CA TRP A 90 -3.37 -5.27 9.07
C TRP A 90 -3.60 -5.92 7.71
N ILE A 91 -3.09 -7.14 7.50
CA ILE A 91 -3.34 -7.90 6.27
C ILE A 91 -4.84 -8.09 6.07
N TRP A 92 -5.54 -8.53 7.12
CA TRP A 92 -6.99 -8.70 7.10
C TRP A 92 -7.70 -7.39 6.77
N ALA A 93 -7.35 -6.29 7.42
CA ALA A 93 -7.97 -4.98 7.22
C ALA A 93 -7.79 -4.47 5.79
N PHE A 94 -6.57 -4.52 5.23
CA PHE A 94 -6.31 -4.10 3.85
C PHE A 94 -7.12 -4.92 2.85
N ASN A 95 -7.12 -6.26 2.99
CA ASN A 95 -7.88 -7.14 2.12
C ASN A 95 -9.38 -6.84 2.21
N ARG A 96 -9.90 -6.60 3.41
CA ARG A 96 -11.32 -6.28 3.62
C ARG A 96 -11.78 -5.03 2.90
N VAL A 97 -10.95 -3.99 2.86
CA VAL A 97 -11.23 -2.75 2.14
C VAL A 97 -11.15 -2.98 0.63
N ILE A 98 -10.14 -3.74 0.17
CA ILE A 98 -9.98 -4.06 -1.26
C ILE A 98 -11.18 -4.87 -1.77
N GLU A 99 -11.64 -5.87 -1.03
CA GLU A 99 -12.86 -6.63 -1.33
C GLU A 99 -14.10 -5.73 -1.39
N ALA A 100 -14.19 -4.72 -0.51
CA ALA A 100 -15.29 -3.77 -0.53
C ALA A 100 -15.29 -2.92 -1.81
N ARG A 101 -14.13 -2.46 -2.28
CA ARG A 101 -14.00 -1.80 -3.59
C ARG A 101 -14.43 -2.73 -4.71
N ASP A 102 -13.86 -3.93 -4.74
CA ASP A 102 -14.07 -4.88 -5.85
C ASP A 102 -15.54 -5.33 -5.95
N SER A 103 -16.30 -5.22 -4.85
CA SER A 103 -17.75 -5.44 -4.80
C SER A 103 -18.61 -4.17 -4.98
N GLY A 104 -18.01 -3.02 -5.28
CA GLY A 104 -18.72 -1.75 -5.52
C GLY A 104 -19.35 -1.12 -4.28
N ARG A 105 -18.83 -1.42 -3.08
CA ARG A 105 -19.33 -0.90 -1.79
C ARG A 105 -18.53 0.30 -1.26
N LEU A 106 -17.59 0.82 -2.06
CA LEU A 106 -16.74 1.99 -1.76
C LEU A 106 -16.91 3.06 -2.82
#